data_AF-B1M2F0-F1
#
_entry.id   AF-B1M2F0-F1
#
_cell.length_a   1.000
_cell.length_b   1.000
_cell.length_c   1.000
_cell.angle_alpha   90.00
_cell.angle_beta   90.00
_cell.angle_gamma   90.00
#
_symmetry.space_group_name_H-M   'P 1'
#
loop_
_entity.id
_entity.type
_entity.pdbx_description
1 polymer ?
#
loop_
_entity_poly.entity_id
_entity_poly.type
_entity_poly.pdbx_seq_one_letter_code
_entity_poly.pdbx_strand_id
1 'polypeptide(L)' 'MADPAVAPGDEVVFDRLDLAEILGIWRHARGRVVGLHRPWGAAATVDVKFEGHETLERYLPDLFRRAH' A
#
# COMPACT_ATOMS: atom_id res chain seq x y z
N MET A 1 -3.77 -19.99 3.94
CA MET A 1 -2.83 -18.88 4.18
C MET A 1 -3.18 -17.82 3.15
N ALA A 2 -3.54 -16.60 3.55
CA ALA A 2 -3.82 -15.56 2.57
C ALA A 2 -2.47 -15.04 2.04
N ASP A 3 -2.14 -15.38 0.81
CA ASP A 3 -1.09 -14.72 0.06
C ASP A 3 -1.41 -13.22 0.02
N PRO A 4 -0.43 -12.33 0.24
CA PRO A 4 -0.71 -10.91 0.14
C PRO A 4 -1.20 -10.65 -1.28
N ALA A 5 -2.37 -10.04 -1.42
CA ALA A 5 -3.00 -9.75 -2.71
C ALA A 5 -2.19 -8.71 -3.53
N VAL A 6 -0.96 -8.41 -3.15
CA VAL A 6 -0.09 -7.39 -3.72
C VAL A 6 1.37 -7.80 -3.49
N ALA A 7 2.18 -7.68 -4.53
CA ALA A 7 3.60 -8.05 -4.53
C ALA A 7 4.50 -6.85 -4.87
N PRO A 8 5.79 -6.88 -4.49
CA PRO A 8 6.75 -5.86 -4.94
C PRO A 8 6.73 -5.72 -6.48
N GLY A 9 6.61 -4.49 -6.95
CA GLY A 9 6.46 -4.15 -8.36
C GLY A 9 5.01 -3.91 -8.80
N ASP A 10 4.02 -4.39 -8.05
CA ASP A 10 2.61 -4.11 -8.36
C ASP A 10 2.31 -2.61 -8.19
N GLU A 11 1.53 -2.09 -9.12
CA GLU A 11 0.95 -0.76 -9.01
C GLU A 11 -0.34 -0.84 -8.20
N VAL A 12 -0.52 0.12 -7.30
CA VAL A 12 -1.58 0.12 -6.30
C VAL A 12 -2.15 1.51 -6.12
N VAL A 13 -3.42 1.58 -5.77
CA VAL A 13 -4.08 2.80 -5.32
C VAL A 13 -4.58 2.62 -3.90
N PHE A 14 -4.72 3.72 -3.18
CA PHE A 14 -5.35 3.71 -1.88
C PHE A 14 -6.85 3.44 -2.05
N ASP A 15 -7.37 2.33 -1.51
CA ASP A 15 -8.79 1.99 -1.61
C ASP A 15 -9.63 2.78 -0.58
N ARG A 16 -9.00 3.12 0.55
CA ARG A 16 -9.62 3.86 1.66
C ARG A 16 -9.52 5.38 1.48
N LEU A 17 -10.37 5.89 0.61
CA LEU A 17 -10.55 7.34 0.35
C LEU A 17 -10.86 8.13 1.63
N ASP A 18 -11.64 7.58 2.56
CA ASP A 18 -11.98 8.24 3.83
C ASP A 18 -10.73 8.50 4.70
N LEU A 19 -9.76 7.57 4.69
CA LEU A 19 -8.52 7.72 5.45
C LEU A 19 -7.58 8.73 4.78
N ALA A 20 -7.51 8.71 3.45
CA ALA A 20 -6.79 9.70 2.66
C ALA A 20 -7.34 11.12 2.87
N GLU A 21 -8.67 11.26 3.03
CA GLU A 21 -9.33 12.54 3.28
C GLU A 21 -9.03 13.07 4.70
N ILE A 22 -9.06 12.19 5.72
CA ILE A 22 -8.68 12.53 7.11
C ILE A 22 -7.21 12.94 7.20
N LEU A 23 -6.35 12.27 6.44
CA LEU A 23 -4.92 12.57 6.38
C LEU A 23 -4.60 13.77 5.47
N GLY A 24 -5.58 14.26 4.71
CA GLY A 24 -5.44 15.40 3.80
C GLY A 24 -4.63 15.11 2.54
N ILE A 25 -4.35 13.84 2.22
CA ILE A 25 -3.46 13.49 1.12
C ILE A 25 -3.83 12.18 0.39
N TRP A 26 -3.60 12.18 -0.93
CA TRP A 26 -3.49 11.01 -1.82
C TRP A 26 -4.75 10.26 -2.26
N ARG A 27 -5.92 10.93 -2.36
CA ARG A 27 -7.17 10.34 -2.86
C ARG A 27 -7.10 9.62 -4.22
N HIS A 28 -6.13 9.98 -5.08
CA HIS A 28 -5.94 9.38 -6.41
C HIS A 28 -4.48 9.03 -6.70
N ALA A 29 -3.62 8.99 -5.68
CA ALA A 29 -2.21 8.71 -5.91
C ALA A 29 -2.05 7.24 -6.29
N ARG A 30 -1.31 7.00 -7.37
CA ARG A 30 -0.83 5.67 -7.72
C ARG A 30 0.51 5.48 -7.04
N GLY A 31 0.62 4.37 -6.34
CA GLY A 31 1.82 3.94 -5.67
C GLY A 31 2.32 2.65 -6.28
N ARG A 32 3.62 2.41 -6.19
CA ARG A 32 4.22 1.13 -6.53
C ARG A 32 4.72 0.47 -5.27
N VAL A 33 4.40 -0.81 -5.10
CA VAL A 33 4.96 -1.60 -3.99
C VAL A 33 6.46 -1.73 -4.23
N VAL A 34 7.26 -1.20 -3.31
CA VAL A 34 8.73 -1.26 -3.37
C VAL A 34 9.31 -2.28 -2.39
N GLY A 35 8.53 -2.69 -1.38
CA GLY A 35 8.95 -3.63 -0.35
C GLY A 35 7.78 -4.41 0.23
N LEU A 36 8.07 -5.61 0.73
CA LEU A 36 7.12 -6.43 1.47
C LEU A 36 7.81 -6.99 2.71
N HIS A 37 7.27 -6.66 3.88
CA HIS A 37 7.73 -7.11 5.18
C HIS A 37 6.76 -8.14 5.73
N ARG A 38 7.25 -9.36 5.99
CA ARG A 38 6.44 -10.44 6.56
C ARG A 38 7.06 -10.92 7.86
N PRO A 39 6.88 -10.19 8.97
CA PRO A 39 7.37 -10.63 10.27
C PRO A 39 6.71 -11.95 10.69
N TRP A 40 7.50 -12.84 11.29
CA TRP A 40 7.03 -14.16 11.71
C TRP A 40 5.92 -14.03 12.76
N GLY A 41 4.71 -14.44 12.41
CA GLY A 41 3.55 -14.43 13.31
C GLY A 41 2.71 -13.14 13.31
N ALA A 42 3.00 -12.17 12.45
CA ALA A 42 2.21 -10.94 12.28
C ALA A 42 1.70 -10.76 10.85
N ALA A 43 0.78 -9.81 10.66
CA ALA A 43 0.25 -9.47 9.34
C ALA A 43 1.39 -8.99 8.42
N ALA A 44 1.35 -9.40 7.16
CA ALA A 44 2.27 -8.88 6.15
C ALA A 44 2.01 -7.38 5.97
N THR A 45 3.07 -6.60 5.89
CA THR A 45 3.02 -5.17 5.59
C THR A 45 3.79 -4.87 4.32
N VAL A 46 3.44 -3.82 3.61
CA VAL A 46 4.04 -3.39 2.35
C VAL A 46 4.57 -1.98 2.45
N ASP A 47 5.64 -1.74 1.72
CA ASP A 47 6.16 -0.41 1.47
C ASP A 47 5.71 0.03 0.09
N VAL A 48 5.06 1.19 0.00
CA VAL A 48 4.48 1.70 -1.24
C VAL A 48 5.03 3.09 -1.51
N LYS A 49 5.68 3.27 -2.65
CA LYS A 49 6.16 4.56 -3.12
C LYS A 49 5.12 5.21 -4.01
N PHE A 50 4.55 6.33 -3.57
CA PHE A 50 3.59 7.11 -4.35
C PHE A 50 4.29 8.12 -5.26
N GLU A 51 3.81 8.26 -6.49
CA GLU A 51 4.39 9.20 -7.45
C GLU A 51 4.28 10.64 -6.95
N GLY A 52 5.43 11.33 -6.81
CA GLY A 52 5.50 12.70 -6.30
C GLY A 52 5.59 12.80 -4.78
N HIS A 53 5.56 11.68 -4.05
CA HIS A 53 5.37 11.65 -2.60
C HIS A 53 6.36 10.74 -1.88
N GLU A 54 6.33 10.83 -0.55
CA GLU A 54 7.11 9.96 0.32
C GLU A 54 6.66 8.50 0.23
N THR A 55 7.59 7.59 0.52
CA THR A 55 7.29 6.16 0.58
C THR A 55 6.52 5.87 1.86
N LEU A 56 5.35 5.26 1.74
CA LEU A 56 4.65 4.68 2.88
C LEU A 56 5.33 3.39 3.27
N GLU A 57 5.86 3.31 4.48
CA GLU A 57 6.56 2.12 4.98
C GLU A 57 5.68 1.33 5.96
N ARG A 58 5.70 0.00 5.86
CA ARG A 58 5.05 -0.94 6.80
C ARG A 58 3.53 -0.74 6.95
N TYR A 59 2.84 -0.45 5.84
CA TYR A 59 1.37 -0.38 5.81
C TYR A 59 0.72 -1.73 5.51
N LEU A 60 -0.53 -1.92 5.95
CA LEU A 60 -1.27 -3.14 5.64
C LEU A 60 -1.66 -3.19 4.15
N PRO A 61 -1.46 -4.32 3.46
CA PRO A 61 -1.80 -4.48 2.05
C PRO A 61 -3.30 -4.29 1.78
N ASP A 62 -4.18 -4.62 2.73
CA ASP A 62 -5.64 -4.43 2.64
C ASP A 62 -6.08 -2.96 2.48
N LEU A 63 -5.21 -1.98 2.76
CA LEU A 63 -5.52 -0.57 2.51
C LEU A 63 -5.37 -0.18 1.03
N PHE A 64 -4.74 -1.05 0.25
CA PHE A 64 -4.41 -0.80 -1.14
C PHE A 64 -5.17 -1.74 -2.05
N ARG A 65 -5.60 -1.21 -3.19
CA ARG A 65 -6.17 -1.99 -4.29
C ARG A 65 -5.18 -2.02 -5.43
N ARG A 66 -4.98 -3.19 -6.03
CA ARG A 66 -4.12 -3.34 -7.20
C ARG A 66 -4.71 -2.52 -8.37
N ALA A 67 -3.91 -1.61 -8.91
CA ALA A 67 -4.23 -0.88 -10.12
C ALA A 67 -3.71 -1.71 -11.31
N HIS A 68 -4.61 -2.08 -12.22
CA HIS A 68 -4.34 -2.99 -13.33
C HIS A 68 -3.91 -2.24 -14.59
#